data_AF-A0A9Q1B8N0-F1
#
_entry.id   AF-A0A9Q1B8N0-F1
#
_cell.length_a   1.000
_cell.length_b   1.000
_cell.length_c   1.000
_cell.angle_alpha   90.00
_cell.angle_beta   90.00
_cell.angle_gamma   90.00
#
_symmetry.space_group_name_H-M   'P 1'
#
loop_
_entity.id
_entity.type
_entity.pdbx_description
1 polymer ?
#
loop_
_entity_poly.entity_id
_entity_poly.type
_entity_poly.pdbx_seq_one_letter_code
_entity_poly.pdbx_strand_id
1 'polypeptide(L)'
;MAPTGKAAYGIKGTTIHCALQIPANQGLSNYKALTADKLNSLQVKYHNLKIIFIDDISMVGHRMFRYIDQRLQQIMGSKKVFGGVSIIAVGDLFQIKPV
;
A
#
# COMPACT_ATOMS: atom_id res chain seq x y z
N MET A 1 -8.17 -1.41 1.09
CA MET A 1 -7.57 -0.38 0.21
C MET A 1 -7.58 -0.90 -1.21
N ALA A 2 -7.50 -0.03 -2.22
CA ALA A 2 -7.57 -0.42 -3.63
C ALA A 2 -6.66 0.46 -4.51
N PRO A 3 -6.29 0.05 -5.74
CA PRO A 3 -5.41 0.82 -6.61
C PRO A 3 -6.07 2.08 -7.16
N THR A 4 -7.38 2.04 -7.49
CA THR A 4 -8.11 3.18 -8.06
C THR A 4 -9.07 3.82 -7.06
N GLY A 5 -9.42 5.10 -7.29
CA GLY A 5 -10.40 5.81 -6.47
C GLY A 5 -11.80 5.19 -6.54
N LYS A 6 -12.22 4.70 -7.71
CA LYS A 6 -13.52 4.06 -7.90
C LYS A 6 -13.64 2.76 -7.10
N ALA A 7 -12.62 1.91 -7.16
CA ALA A 7 -12.56 0.68 -6.38
C ALA A 7 -12.51 0.96 -4.87
N ALA A 8 -11.66 1.91 -4.45
CA ALA A 8 -11.55 2.30 -3.05
C ALA A 8 -12.88 2.82 -2.49
N TYR A 9 -13.62 3.61 -3.27
CA TYR A 9 -14.95 4.09 -2.90
C TYR A 9 -15.95 2.93 -2.70
N GLY A 10 -15.91 1.92 -3.57
CA GLY A 10 -16.78 0.73 -3.47
C GLY A 10 -16.65 -0.01 -2.14
N ILE A 11 -15.43 -0.11 -1.60
CA ILE A 11 -15.16 -0.76 -0.31
C ILE A 11 -15.12 0.20 0.88
N LYS A 12 -15.57 1.46 0.72
CA LYS A 12 -15.44 2.54 1.73
C LYS A 12 -14.01 2.68 2.28
N GLY A 13 -13.03 2.41 1.44
CA GLY A 13 -11.62 2.44 1.77
C GLY A 13 -10.90 3.64 1.16
N THR A 14 -9.58 3.59 1.21
CA THR A 14 -8.70 4.57 0.57
C THR A 14 -7.88 3.92 -0.52
N THR A 15 -7.36 4.73 -1.45
CA THR A 15 -6.41 4.24 -2.44
C THR A 15 -5.09 3.83 -1.77
N ILE A 16 -4.33 2.92 -2.39
CA ILE A 16 -3.00 2.51 -1.91
C ILE A 16 -2.08 3.75 -1.76
N HIS A 17 -2.13 4.66 -2.75
CA HIS A 17 -1.37 5.91 -2.73
C HIS A 17 -1.69 6.78 -1.51
N CYS A 18 -2.98 7.00 -1.22
CA CYS A 18 -3.39 7.82 -0.08
C CYS A 18 -3.13 7.11 1.26
N ALA A 19 -3.43 5.82 1.36
CA ALA A 19 -3.27 5.05 2.59
C ALA A 19 -1.81 5.03 3.07
N LEU A 20 -0.90 4.75 2.14
CA LEU A 20 0.50 4.54 2.45
C LEU A 20 1.36 5.77 2.14
N GLN A 21 0.79 6.88 1.69
CA GLN A 21 1.49 8.09 1.25
C GLN A 21 2.55 7.81 0.15
N ILE A 22 2.18 7.00 -0.84
CA ILE A 22 3.04 6.68 -1.99
C ILE A 22 2.85 7.77 -3.06
N PRO A 23 3.93 8.43 -3.53
CA PRO A 23 3.82 9.48 -4.55
C PRO A 23 3.28 8.90 -5.87
N ALA A 24 2.25 9.54 -6.44
CA ALA A 24 1.65 9.12 -7.71
C ALA A 24 2.46 9.54 -8.95
N ASN A 25 3.17 10.68 -8.87
CA ASN A 25 3.84 11.31 -10.02
C ASN A 25 5.34 10.97 -10.11
N GLN A 26 5.82 9.96 -9.39
CA GLN A 26 7.23 9.56 -9.39
C GLN A 26 7.34 8.09 -9.78
N GLY A 27 8.29 7.75 -10.64
CA GLY A 27 8.53 6.38 -11.03
C GLY A 27 8.78 5.50 -9.79
N LEU A 28 8.02 4.41 -9.65
CA LEU A 28 8.12 3.43 -8.55
C LEU A 28 9.43 2.62 -8.58
N SER A 29 10.40 3.03 -9.40
CA SER A 29 11.71 2.41 -9.58
C SER A 29 12.53 2.53 -8.30
N ASN A 30 12.54 3.72 -7.68
CA ASN A 30 13.32 4.03 -6.49
C ASN A 30 12.40 4.27 -5.30
N TYR A 31 12.71 3.61 -4.18
CA TYR A 31 11.97 3.79 -2.94
C TYR A 31 12.31 5.15 -2.32
N LYS A 32 11.27 5.92 -1.97
CA LYS A 32 11.42 7.19 -1.24
C LYS A 32 10.93 7.02 0.19
N ALA A 33 11.86 7.15 1.13
CA ALA A 33 11.55 7.16 2.56
C ALA A 33 10.66 8.35 2.93
N LEU A 34 9.76 8.14 3.89
CA LEU A 34 8.99 9.22 4.51
C LEU A 34 9.88 10.15 5.35
N THR A 35 9.47 11.42 5.44
CA THR A 35 10.01 12.35 6.44
C THR A 35 9.60 11.91 7.84
N ALA A 36 10.35 12.33 8.87
CA ALA A 36 10.09 11.93 10.26
C ALA A 36 8.64 12.23 10.70
N ASP A 37 8.11 13.42 10.38
CA ASP A 37 6.74 13.81 10.77
C ASP A 37 5.68 12.94 10.10
N LYS A 38 5.84 12.65 8.81
CA LYS A 38 4.93 11.79 8.06
C LYS A 38 4.99 10.36 8.54
N LEU A 39 6.19 9.87 8.83
CA LEU A 39 6.40 8.54 9.38
C LEU A 39 5.73 8.38 10.74
N ASN A 40 5.96 9.33 11.65
CA ASN A 40 5.34 9.33 12.99
C ASN A 40 3.81 9.34 12.88
N SER A 41 3.26 10.19 12.01
CA SER A 41 1.81 10.26 11.77
C SER A 41 1.24 8.92 11.30
N LEU A 42 1.93 8.20 10.40
CA LEU A 42 1.51 6.88 9.94
C LEU A 42 1.73 5.79 10.99
N GLN A 43 2.79 5.88 11.80
CA GLN A 43 3.05 4.96 12.91
C GLN A 43 1.94 5.02 13.94
N VAL A 44 1.53 6.22 14.34
CA VAL A 44 0.38 6.41 15.25
C VAL A 44 -0.89 5.86 14.61
N LYS A 45 -1.14 6.19 13.33
CA LYS A 45 -2.33 5.72 12.61
C LYS A 45 -2.41 4.20 12.47
N TYR A 46 -1.28 3.53 12.28
CA TYR A 46 -1.21 2.10 11.97
C TYR A 46 -0.62 1.25 13.09
N HIS A 47 -0.46 1.76 14.31
CA HIS A 47 0.21 1.05 15.41
C HIS A 47 -0.43 -0.32 15.74
N ASN A 48 -1.75 -0.44 15.55
CA ASN A 48 -2.52 -1.67 15.77
C ASN A 48 -2.90 -2.40 14.48
N LEU A 49 -2.33 -2.01 13.34
CA LEU A 49 -2.65 -2.64 12.06
C LEU A 49 -2.05 -4.06 12.01
N LYS A 50 -2.92 -5.07 11.86
CA LYS A 50 -2.51 -6.48 11.72
C LYS A 50 -2.78 -7.04 10.34
N ILE A 51 -3.83 -6.56 9.67
CA ILE A 51 -4.28 -7.09 8.39
C ILE A 51 -4.61 -5.92 7.45
N ILE A 52 -4.21 -6.04 6.19
CA ILE A 52 -4.62 -5.14 5.10
C ILE A 52 -5.34 -5.95 4.03
N PHE A 53 -6.52 -5.47 3.64
CA PHE A 53 -7.23 -5.94 2.44
C PHE A 53 -6.84 -5.07 1.24
N ILE A 54 -6.41 -5.69 0.15
CA ILE A 54 -6.14 -5.04 -1.14
C ILE A 54 -7.16 -5.57 -2.14
N ASP A 55 -8.08 -4.71 -2.58
CA ASP A 55 -9.04 -5.01 -3.63
C ASP A 55 -8.48 -4.65 -5.01
N ASP A 56 -8.99 -5.28 -6.07
CA ASP A 56 -8.50 -5.17 -7.45
C ASP A 56 -6.98 -5.39 -7.60
N ILE A 57 -6.45 -6.47 -7.03
CA ILE A 57 -5.00 -6.76 -7.07
C ILE A 57 -4.43 -6.88 -8.50
N SER A 58 -5.27 -7.18 -9.50
CA SER A 58 -4.85 -7.28 -10.90
C SER A 58 -4.23 -5.99 -11.44
N MET A 59 -4.62 -4.83 -10.90
CA MET A 59 -4.08 -3.53 -11.30
C MET A 59 -2.80 -3.14 -10.53
N VAL A 60 -2.36 -3.96 -9.57
CA VAL A 60 -1.19 -3.70 -8.74
C VAL A 60 0.03 -4.40 -9.33
N GLY A 61 0.87 -3.65 -10.04
CA GLY A 61 2.11 -4.17 -10.61
C GLY A 61 3.19 -4.49 -9.57
N HIS A 62 4.21 -5.26 -9.98
CA HIS A 62 5.29 -5.71 -9.10
C HIS A 62 6.03 -4.56 -8.38
N ARG A 63 6.21 -3.41 -9.04
CA ARG A 63 6.87 -2.23 -8.46
C ARG A 63 6.05 -1.64 -7.31
N MET A 64 4.74 -1.52 -7.50
CA MET A 64 3.82 -1.04 -6.47
C MET A 64 3.80 -2.00 -5.28
N PHE A 65 3.73 -3.30 -5.56
CA PHE A 65 3.68 -4.32 -4.52
C PHE A 65 4.98 -4.34 -3.66
N ARG A 66 6.14 -4.22 -4.31
CA ARG A 66 7.43 -4.02 -3.60
C ARG A 66 7.44 -2.73 -2.79
N TYR A 67 6.90 -1.64 -3.33
CA TYR A 67 6.83 -0.38 -2.61
C TYR A 67 5.95 -0.47 -1.36
N ILE A 68 4.82 -1.18 -1.44
CA ILE A 68 3.93 -1.46 -0.30
C ILE A 68 4.71 -2.19 0.80
N ASP A 69 5.45 -3.25 0.47
CA ASP A 69 6.29 -3.99 1.40
C ASP A 69 7.30 -3.06 2.10
N GLN A 70 8.12 -2.33 1.33
CA GLN A 70 9.11 -1.41 1.88
C GLN A 70 8.49 -0.29 2.72
N ARG A 71 7.29 0.19 2.36
CA ARG A 71 6.59 1.22 3.11
C ARG A 71 6.03 0.69 4.43
N LEU A 72 5.48 -0.52 4.45
CA LEU A 72 5.01 -1.15 5.68
C LEU A 72 6.16 -1.53 6.61
N GLN A 73 7.29 -1.99 6.07
CA GLN A 73 8.50 -2.19 6.87
C GLN A 73 8.99 -0.89 7.53
N GLN A 74 8.96 0.23 6.78
CA GLN A 74 9.31 1.54 7.33
C GLN A 74 8.34 1.97 8.45
N ILE A 75 7.03 1.85 8.21
CA ILE A 75 6.00 2.23 9.18
C ILE A 75 6.10 1.35 10.44
N MET A 76 6.15 0.03 10.30
CA MET A 76 6.16 -0.89 11.45
C MET A 76 7.51 -0.98 12.16
N GLY A 77 8.57 -0.40 11.60
CA GLY A 77 9.92 -0.52 12.14
C GLY A 77 10.44 -1.96 12.14
N SER A 78 9.96 -2.80 11.21
CA SER A 78 10.28 -4.22 11.16
C SER A 78 10.70 -4.64 9.75
N LYS A 79 11.75 -5.47 9.65
CA LYS A 79 12.22 -6.05 8.38
C LYS A 79 11.46 -7.31 7.95
N LYS A 80 10.43 -7.72 8.72
CA LYS A 80 9.54 -8.81 8.30
C LYS A 80 8.82 -8.41 7.02
N VAL A 81 8.46 -9.39 6.19
CA VAL A 81 7.62 -9.15 5.00
C VAL A 81 6.37 -8.36 5.41
N PHE A 82 6.10 -7.28 4.69
CA PHE A 82 5.05 -6.27 4.98
C PHE A 82 5.11 -5.68 6.39
N GLY A 83 6.28 -5.59 7.01
CA GLY A 83 6.43 -5.14 8.39
C GLY A 83 5.76 -6.06 9.41
N GLY A 84 5.44 -7.31 9.04
CA GLY A 84 4.69 -8.25 9.86
C GLY A 84 3.16 -8.12 9.76
N VAL A 85 2.65 -7.29 8.84
CA VAL A 85 1.22 -7.16 8.55
C VAL A 85 0.80 -8.24 7.56
N SER A 86 -0.32 -8.93 7.83
CA SER A 86 -0.89 -9.88 6.89
C SER A 86 -1.60 -9.15 5.75
N ILE A 87 -1.35 -9.57 4.52
CA ILE A 87 -2.00 -9.01 3.33
C ILE A 87 -3.02 -10.02 2.81
N ILE A 88 -4.27 -9.57 2.63
CA ILE A 88 -5.32 -10.31 1.93
C ILE A 88 -5.60 -9.56 0.64
N ALA A 89 -5.18 -10.13 -0.48
CA ALA A 89 -5.38 -9.57 -1.80
C ALA A 89 -6.57 -10.25 -2.50
N VAL A 90 -7.47 -9.44 -3.06
CA VAL A 90 -8.68 -9.87 -3.75
C VAL A 90 -8.71 -9.21 -5.12
N GLY A 91 -9.20 -9.92 -6.12
CA GLY A 91 -9.36 -9.41 -7.47
C GLY A 91 -9.29 -10.53 -8.51
N ASP A 92 -9.59 -10.16 -9.75
CA ASP A 92 -9.54 -11.06 -10.90
C ASP A 92 -8.39 -10.66 -11.82
N LEU A 93 -7.38 -11.52 -11.91
CA LEU A 93 -6.17 -11.28 -12.70
C LEU A 93 -6.43 -11.20 -14.21
N PHE A 94 -7.60 -11.63 -14.70
CA PHE A 94 -7.95 -11.62 -16.12
C PHE A 94 -8.70 -10.36 -16.57
N GLN A 95 -9.09 -9.45 -15.67
CA GLN A 95 -9.85 -8.25 -16.06
C GLN A 95 -8.96 -7.15 -16.63
N ILE A 96 -8.15 -6.51 -15.79
CA ILE A 96 -7.34 -5.35 -16.18
C ILE A 96 -5.92 -5.57 -15.68
N LYS A 97 -4.96 -5.50 -16.61
CA LYS A 97 -3.53 -5.55 -16.31
C LYS A 97 -3.07 -4.23 -15.66
N PRO A 98 -1.98 -4.26 -14.87
CA PRO A 98 -1.44 -3.05 -14.26
C PRO A 98 -1.13 -1.98 -15.30
N VAL A 99 -1.47 -0.72 -14.97
CA VAL A 99 -1.16 0.48 -15.77
C VAL A 99 0.24 1.01 -15.49
#